data_AF-A0A1Q8QBR5-F1
#
_entry.id   AF-A0A1Q8QBR5-F1
#
_cell.length_a   1.000
_cell.length_b   1.000
_cell.length_c   1.000
_cell.angle_alpha   90.00
_cell.angle_beta   90.00
_cell.angle_gamma   90.00
#
_symmetry.space_group_name_H-M   'P 1'
#
loop_
_entity.id
_entity.type
_entity.pdbx_description
1 polymer ?
#
loop_
_entity_poly.entity_id
_entity_poly.type
_entity_poly.pdbx_seq_one_letter_code
_entity_poly.pdbx_strand_id
1 'polypeptide(L)'
;MHPTPAQLLQKHKLFSKLSGQVVWNLAEEAGADESQLDAFMAFFEAQKERATALLEALARDPDSWLILELDAAAAACPACTRLAGLAVPATHPDLLDYLPPFGLGCPLTGRPGLPAQAQDRAAASLPPAPVHKLCCDRRPLTLLLAELPHTL
;
A
#
# COMPACT_ATOMS: atom_id res chain seq x y z
N MET A 1 -13.18 4.76 -22.57
CA MET A 1 -13.69 3.85 -21.52
C MET A 1 -12.76 4.00 -20.33
N HIS A 2 -13.25 4.43 -19.17
CA HIS A 2 -12.41 4.54 -17.97
C HIS A 2 -12.15 3.14 -17.40
N PRO A 3 -10.92 2.84 -16.92
CA PRO A 3 -10.62 1.55 -16.33
C PRO A 3 -11.46 1.32 -15.07
N THR A 4 -11.88 0.08 -14.84
CA THR A 4 -12.60 -0.30 -13.61
C THR A 4 -11.63 -0.39 -12.42
N PRO A 5 -12.13 -0.33 -11.16
CA PRO A 5 -11.33 -0.59 -9.97
C PRO A 5 -10.50 -1.87 -10.03
N ALA A 6 -11.11 -2.95 -10.52
CA ALA A 6 -10.42 -4.24 -10.68
C ALA A 6 -9.29 -4.18 -11.72
N GLN A 7 -9.47 -3.43 -12.82
CA GLN A 7 -8.43 -3.24 -13.83
C GLN A 7 -7.27 -2.37 -13.32
N LEU A 8 -7.55 -1.42 -12.42
CA LEU A 8 -6.52 -0.61 -11.77
C LEU A 8 -5.72 -1.44 -10.76
N LEU A 9 -6.38 -2.21 -9.92
CA LEU A 9 -5.70 -3.07 -8.94
C LEU A 9 -4.79 -4.12 -9.58
N GLN A 10 -5.08 -4.58 -10.80
CA GLN A 10 -4.18 -5.46 -11.55
C GLN A 10 -2.82 -4.82 -11.86
N LYS A 11 -2.71 -3.49 -11.85
CA LYS A 11 -1.42 -2.77 -11.98
C LYS A 11 -0.62 -2.75 -10.68
N HIS A 12 -1.26 -3.00 -9.54
CA HIS A 12 -0.62 -2.92 -8.24
C HIS A 12 0.08 -4.24 -7.90
N LYS A 13 1.41 -4.20 -7.70
CA LYS A 13 2.26 -5.41 -7.55
C LYS A 13 1.86 -6.37 -6.42
N LEU A 14 1.28 -5.85 -5.32
CA LEU A 14 0.70 -6.66 -4.25
C LEU A 14 -0.67 -7.25 -4.65
N PHE A 15 -1.67 -6.39 -4.86
CA PHE A 15 -3.06 -6.81 -5.10
C PHE A 15 -3.27 -7.60 -6.39
N SER A 16 -2.39 -7.47 -7.39
CA SER A 16 -2.43 -8.31 -8.58
C SER A 16 -2.18 -9.80 -8.27
N LYS A 17 -1.64 -10.12 -7.09
CA LYS A 17 -1.30 -11.48 -6.64
C LYS A 17 -2.23 -12.02 -5.56
N LEU A 18 -3.07 -11.16 -4.96
CA LEU A 18 -3.89 -11.52 -3.80
C LEU A 18 -5.37 -11.57 -4.17
N SER A 19 -5.95 -12.76 -4.10
CA SER A 19 -7.40 -12.94 -4.09
C SER A 19 -7.93 -12.94 -2.65
N GLY A 20 -9.23 -12.67 -2.48
CA GLY A 20 -9.88 -12.78 -1.17
C GLY A 20 -9.70 -14.16 -0.54
N GLN A 21 -9.79 -15.24 -1.34
CA GLN A 21 -9.55 -16.61 -0.84
C GLN A 21 -8.11 -16.82 -0.36
N VAL A 22 -7.11 -16.29 -1.08
CA VAL A 22 -5.71 -16.43 -0.66
C VAL A 22 -5.47 -15.71 0.66
N VAL A 23 -6.04 -14.51 0.82
CA VAL A 23 -5.90 -13.72 2.04
C VAL A 23 -6.64 -14.36 3.21
N TRP A 24 -7.85 -14.89 2.98
CA TRP A 24 -8.61 -15.67 3.97
C TRP A 24 -7.80 -16.86 4.49
N ASN A 25 -7.35 -17.74 3.59
CA ASN A 25 -6.59 -18.94 3.95
C ASN A 25 -5.32 -18.58 4.72
N LEU A 26 -4.65 -17.49 4.33
CA LEU A 26 -3.43 -17.04 5.00
C LEU A 26 -3.69 -16.70 6.47
N ALA A 27 -4.79 -16.01 6.77
CA ALA A 27 -5.14 -15.67 8.15
C ALA A 27 -5.65 -16.88 8.94
N GLU A 28 -6.44 -17.75 8.31
CA GLU A 28 -6.92 -18.99 8.91
C GLU A 28 -5.74 -19.91 9.31
N GLU A 29 -4.77 -20.10 8.40
CA GLU A 29 -3.54 -20.87 8.67
C GLU A 29 -2.66 -20.23 9.74
N ALA A 30 -2.73 -18.90 9.90
CA ALA A 30 -2.06 -18.18 10.97
C ALA A 30 -2.77 -18.28 12.32
N GLY A 31 -3.91 -18.98 12.40
CA GLY A 31 -4.67 -19.23 13.61
C GLY A 31 -5.66 -18.12 13.96
N ALA A 32 -6.08 -17.30 12.99
CA ALA A 32 -7.13 -16.30 13.20
C ALA A 32 -8.46 -16.97 13.59
N ASP A 33 -9.11 -16.46 14.63
CA ASP A 33 -10.50 -16.80 14.92
C ASP A 33 -11.47 -16.10 13.95
N GLU A 34 -12.75 -16.44 14.01
CA GLU A 34 -13.79 -15.89 13.12
C GLU A 34 -13.86 -14.34 13.18
N SER A 35 -13.75 -13.76 14.38
CA SER A 35 -13.77 -12.29 14.55
C SER A 35 -12.54 -11.62 13.94
N GLN A 36 -11.37 -12.26 14.07
CA GLN A 36 -10.12 -11.78 13.49
C GLN A 36 -10.12 -11.91 11.97
N LEU A 37 -10.70 -13.00 11.44
CA LEU A 37 -10.87 -13.19 10.00
C LEU A 37 -11.73 -12.08 9.40
N ASP A 38 -12.89 -11.80 9.99
CA ASP A 38 -13.77 -10.73 9.51
C ASP A 38 -13.08 -9.36 9.55
N ALA A 39 -12.43 -9.02 10.67
CA ALA A 39 -11.68 -7.77 10.81
C ALA A 39 -10.53 -7.67 9.80
N PHE A 40 -9.86 -8.78 9.52
CA PHE A 40 -8.77 -8.84 8.55
C PHE A 40 -9.24 -8.70 7.11
N MET A 41 -10.37 -9.30 6.76
CA MET A 41 -10.98 -9.15 5.44
C MET A 41 -11.46 -7.72 5.21
N ALA A 42 -12.08 -7.09 6.22
CA ALA A 42 -12.46 -5.68 6.17
C ALA A 42 -11.22 -4.77 5.99
N PHE A 43 -10.14 -5.05 6.73
CA PHE A 43 -8.86 -4.34 6.57
C PHE A 43 -8.31 -4.49 5.14
N PHE A 44 -8.32 -5.70 4.60
CA PHE A 44 -7.82 -5.98 3.24
C PHE A 44 -8.62 -5.24 2.17
N GLU A 45 -9.95 -5.24 2.25
CA GLU A 45 -10.80 -4.51 1.30
C GLU A 45 -10.60 -2.99 1.40
N ALA A 46 -10.48 -2.44 2.61
CA ALA A 46 -10.17 -1.02 2.81
C ALA A 46 -8.79 -0.62 2.25
N GLN A 47 -7.83 -1.54 2.18
CA GLN A 47 -6.53 -1.30 1.55
C GLN A 47 -6.64 -1.31 0.01
N LYS A 48 -7.43 -2.22 -0.56
CA LYS A 48 -7.73 -2.25 -2.00
C LYS A 48 -8.45 -0.97 -2.46
N GLU A 49 -9.43 -0.52 -1.70
CA GLU A 49 -10.15 0.72 -2.00
C GLU A 49 -9.21 1.92 -2.03
N ARG A 50 -8.36 2.07 -1.00
CA ARG A 50 -7.35 3.14 -0.93
C ARG A 50 -6.37 3.10 -2.10
N ALA A 51 -5.83 1.92 -2.44
CA ALA A 51 -4.92 1.78 -3.56
C ALA A 51 -5.58 2.08 -4.91
N THR A 52 -6.85 1.70 -5.07
CA THR A 52 -7.64 2.03 -6.27
C THR A 52 -7.82 3.54 -6.37
N ALA A 53 -8.31 4.18 -5.31
CA ALA A 53 -8.54 5.63 -5.30
C ALA A 53 -7.25 6.42 -5.59
N LEU A 54 -6.12 5.97 -5.06
CA LEU A 54 -4.80 6.56 -5.33
C LEU A 54 -4.41 6.42 -6.81
N LEU A 55 -4.55 5.22 -7.38
CA LEU A 55 -4.30 4.97 -8.81
C LEU A 55 -5.20 5.82 -9.72
N GLU A 56 -6.48 5.94 -9.37
CA GLU A 56 -7.44 6.79 -10.09
C GLU A 56 -7.04 8.27 -10.03
N ALA A 57 -6.63 8.76 -8.86
CA ALA A 57 -6.21 10.14 -8.69
C ALA A 57 -4.95 10.46 -9.50
N LEU A 58 -3.92 9.60 -9.43
CA LEU A 58 -2.68 9.77 -10.19
C LEU A 58 -2.90 9.67 -11.70
N ALA A 59 -3.83 8.82 -12.15
CA ALA A 59 -4.17 8.71 -13.57
C ALA A 59 -4.96 9.92 -14.10
N ARG A 60 -5.66 10.65 -13.22
CA ARG A 60 -6.47 11.82 -13.59
C ARG A 60 -5.64 13.08 -13.78
N ASP A 61 -4.54 13.21 -13.04
CA ASP A 61 -3.67 14.39 -13.05
C ASP A 61 -2.21 13.98 -13.30
N PRO A 62 -1.73 14.03 -14.56
CA PRO A 62 -0.35 13.69 -14.90
C PRO A 62 0.71 14.62 -14.29
N ASP A 63 0.34 15.84 -13.90
CA ASP A 63 1.26 16.80 -13.27
C ASP A 63 1.34 16.59 -11.75
N SER A 64 0.51 15.69 -11.21
CA SER A 64 0.54 15.29 -9.81
C SER A 64 1.70 14.34 -9.48
N TRP A 65 1.91 14.15 -8.19
CA TRP A 65 2.93 13.28 -7.63
C TRP A 65 2.31 12.34 -6.60
N LEU A 66 2.84 11.13 -6.55
CA LEU A 66 2.66 10.23 -5.42
C LEU A 66 3.55 10.70 -4.28
N ILE A 67 2.93 11.16 -3.19
CA ILE A 67 3.62 11.48 -1.95
C ILE A 67 3.45 10.32 -0.99
N LEU A 68 4.57 9.72 -0.57
CA LEU A 68 4.59 8.62 0.38
C LEU A 68 4.59 9.14 1.81
N GLU A 69 3.64 8.68 2.60
CA GLU A 69 3.44 9.14 3.98
C GLU A 69 3.44 7.93 4.92
N LEU A 70 4.05 8.12 6.09
CA LEU A 70 4.06 7.10 7.12
C LEU A 70 2.91 7.37 8.08
N ASP A 71 2.12 6.34 8.39
CA ASP A 71 1.22 6.41 9.53
C ASP A 71 2.01 6.64 10.83
N ALA A 72 1.83 7.82 11.43
CA ALA A 72 2.58 8.27 12.59
C ALA A 72 2.39 7.38 13.83
N ALA A 73 1.30 6.60 13.89
CA ALA A 73 1.02 5.69 15.00
C ALA A 73 1.74 4.34 14.89
N ALA A 74 2.35 4.02 13.74
CA ALA A 74 2.84 2.67 13.46
C ALA A 74 4.37 2.60 13.33
N ALA A 75 4.95 1.52 13.87
CA ALA A 75 6.38 1.25 13.71
C ALA A 75 6.73 0.86 12.26
N ALA A 76 7.58 1.65 11.62
CA ALA A 76 7.99 1.44 10.23
C ALA A 76 9.07 0.37 10.06
N CYS A 77 9.00 -0.41 8.97
CA CYS A 77 10.14 -1.20 8.52
C CYS A 77 11.21 -0.32 7.87
N PRO A 78 12.48 -0.78 7.78
CA PRO A 78 13.56 0.03 7.21
C PRO A 78 13.26 0.55 5.79
N ALA A 79 12.52 -0.23 4.98
CA ALA A 79 12.09 0.23 3.66
C ALA A 79 11.05 1.36 3.75
N CYS A 80 10.06 1.26 4.63
CA CYS A 80 9.07 2.32 4.84
C CYS A 80 9.72 3.60 5.41
N THR A 81 10.63 3.47 6.38
CA THR A 81 11.38 4.61 6.93
C THR A 81 12.17 5.34 5.85
N ARG A 82 12.84 4.61 4.96
CA ARG A 82 13.62 5.20 3.87
C ARG A 82 12.76 5.97 2.87
N LEU A 83 11.52 5.52 2.65
CA LEU A 83 10.61 6.09 1.67
C LEU A 83 9.67 7.15 2.23
N ALA A 84 9.59 7.31 3.54
CA ALA A 84 8.72 8.28 4.17
C ALA A 84 9.05 9.70 3.64
N GLY A 85 8.04 10.38 3.14
CA GLY A 85 8.14 11.70 2.52
C GLY A 85 8.59 11.69 1.07
N LEU A 86 8.94 10.55 0.46
CA LEU A 86 9.35 10.51 -0.94
C LEU A 86 8.22 10.98 -1.86
N ALA A 87 8.55 11.80 -2.84
CA ALA A 87 7.66 12.20 -3.92
C ALA A 87 8.09 11.53 -5.23
N VAL A 88 7.15 10.88 -5.92
CA VAL A 88 7.36 10.23 -7.21
C VAL A 88 6.43 10.86 -8.25
N PRO A 89 6.92 11.37 -9.39
CA PRO A 89 6.06 11.94 -10.43
C PRO A 89 5.03 10.91 -10.91
N ALA A 90 3.77 11.33 -11.14
CA ALA A 90 2.75 10.44 -11.69
C ALA A 90 3.09 9.92 -13.11
N THR A 91 3.99 10.61 -13.82
CA THR A 91 4.51 10.21 -15.13
C THR A 91 5.77 9.36 -15.07
N HIS A 92 6.32 9.08 -13.88
CA HIS A 92 7.54 8.30 -13.74
C HIS A 92 7.33 6.86 -14.24
N PRO A 93 8.23 6.30 -15.09
CA PRO A 93 8.07 4.95 -15.64
C PRO A 93 7.88 3.87 -14.57
N ASP A 94 8.60 4.00 -13.45
CA ASP A 94 8.55 3.05 -12.34
C ASP A 94 7.52 3.42 -11.26
N LEU A 95 6.56 4.32 -11.51
CA LEU A 95 5.59 4.76 -10.50
C LEU A 95 4.93 3.59 -9.76
N LEU A 96 4.55 2.55 -10.51
CA LEU A 96 3.86 1.38 -9.96
C LEU A 96 4.72 0.60 -8.94
N ASP A 97 6.04 0.75 -9.00
CA ASP A 97 6.98 0.12 -8.09
C ASP A 97 7.02 0.81 -6.72
N TYR A 98 6.56 2.06 -6.65
CA TYR A 98 6.47 2.85 -5.43
C TYR A 98 5.06 2.89 -4.84
N LEU A 99 4.08 2.21 -5.45
CA LEU A 99 2.71 2.20 -4.93
C LEU A 99 2.61 1.38 -3.63
N PRO A 100 2.17 2.01 -2.53
CA PRO A 100 1.85 1.32 -1.31
C PRO A 100 0.44 0.69 -1.37
N PRO A 101 0.19 -0.37 -0.58
CA PRO A 101 1.12 -0.98 0.38
C PRO A 101 2.11 -1.95 -0.27
N PHE A 102 3.34 -2.01 0.26
CA PHE A 102 4.38 -2.97 -0.16
C PHE A 102 4.19 -4.38 0.43
N GLY A 103 3.21 -4.55 1.31
CA GLY A 103 2.81 -5.83 1.89
C GLY A 103 1.68 -5.62 2.90
N LEU A 104 0.99 -6.69 3.27
CA LEU A 104 -0.06 -6.62 4.29
C LEU A 104 0.55 -6.15 5.62
N GLY A 105 -0.11 -5.17 6.26
CA GLY A 105 0.40 -4.53 7.47
C GLY A 105 1.46 -3.44 7.25
N CYS A 106 1.74 -3.06 6.00
CA CYS A 106 2.61 -1.91 5.72
C CYS A 106 2.01 -0.62 6.28
N PRO A 107 2.76 0.18 7.06
CA PRO A 107 2.29 1.46 7.60
C PRO A 107 2.49 2.64 6.63
N LEU A 108 3.13 2.41 5.49
CA LEU A 108 3.29 3.45 4.47
C LEU A 108 2.03 3.53 3.62
N THR A 109 1.53 4.74 3.45
CA THR A 109 0.41 5.10 2.58
C THR A 109 0.89 6.04 1.48
N GLY A 110 0.00 6.38 0.55
CA GLY A 110 0.29 7.32 -0.51
C GLY A 110 -0.89 8.26 -0.73
N ARG A 111 -0.59 9.49 -1.14
CA ARG A 111 -1.60 10.44 -1.61
C ARG A 111 -1.11 11.17 -2.86
N PRO A 112 -2.03 11.63 -3.73
CA PRO A 112 -1.68 12.59 -4.77
C PRO A 112 -1.30 13.94 -4.13
N GLY A 113 -0.41 14.68 -4.78
CA GLY A 113 -0.06 16.04 -4.36
C GLY A 113 1.09 16.62 -5.15
N LEU A 114 1.65 17.72 -4.64
CA LEU A 114 2.87 18.32 -5.14
C LEU A 114 4.01 18.07 -4.14
N PRO A 115 5.26 17.87 -4.61
CA PRO A 115 6.41 17.72 -3.75
C PRO A 115 6.67 19.02 -2.98
N ALA A 116 7.30 18.91 -1.81
CA ALA A 116 7.91 20.09 -1.21
C ALA A 116 9.02 20.62 -2.13
N GLN A 117 9.27 21.94 -2.16
CA GLN A 117 10.22 22.59 -3.08
C GLN A 117 11.63 21.96 -3.11
N ALA A 118 12.07 21.32 -2.01
CA ALA A 118 13.34 20.61 -1.92
C ALA A 118 13.39 19.26 -2.69
N GLN A 119 12.24 18.63 -2.91
CA GLN A 119 12.11 17.32 -3.58
C GLN A 119 11.88 17.42 -5.08
N ASP A 120 11.42 18.57 -5.56
CA ASP A 120 11.22 18.86 -6.99
C ASP A 120 12.53 18.65 -7.80
N ARG A 121 13.69 18.84 -7.15
CA ARG A 121 15.02 18.60 -7.73
C ARG A 121 15.54 17.17 -7.58
N ALA A 122 14.95 16.35 -6.71
CA ALA A 122 15.42 15.00 -6.40
C ALA A 122 14.81 13.91 -7.31
N ALA A 123 13.87 14.26 -8.18
CA ALA A 123 13.24 13.33 -9.14
C ALA A 123 14.25 12.61 -10.06
N ALA A 124 15.47 13.13 -10.20
CA ALA A 124 16.53 12.54 -11.01
C ALA A 124 17.14 11.26 -10.42
N SER A 125 16.94 10.93 -9.13
CA SER A 125 17.39 9.66 -8.57
C SER A 125 16.48 9.16 -7.45
N LEU A 126 15.42 8.44 -7.82
CA LEU A 126 14.60 7.75 -6.82
C LEU A 126 15.43 6.66 -6.11
N PRO A 127 15.29 6.50 -4.79
CA PRO A 127 15.93 5.39 -4.08
C PRO A 127 15.33 4.06 -4.54
N PRO A 128 16.03 2.92 -4.42
CA PRO A 128 15.50 1.63 -4.86
C PRO A 128 14.12 1.32 -4.27
N ALA A 129 13.18 1.00 -5.16
CA ALA A 129 11.83 0.61 -4.80
C ALA A 129 11.85 -0.62 -3.86
N PRO A 130 10.90 -0.74 -2.92
CA PRO A 130 10.80 -1.90 -2.05
C PRO A 130 10.31 -3.11 -2.85
N VAL A 131 10.69 -4.29 -2.39
CA VAL A 131 10.09 -5.52 -2.88
C VAL A 131 8.69 -5.64 -2.28
N HIS A 132 7.66 -5.78 -3.14
CA HIS A 132 6.33 -6.16 -2.67
C HIS A 132 6.35 -7.59 -2.16
N LYS A 133 6.09 -7.75 -0.86
CA LYS A 133 6.00 -9.02 -0.15
C LYS A 133 4.56 -9.27 0.26
N LEU A 134 4.24 -10.51 0.61
CA LEU A 134 2.91 -10.85 1.12
C LEU A 134 2.59 -10.09 2.43
N CYS A 135 3.52 -10.09 3.39
CA CYS A 135 3.39 -9.40 4.67
C CYS A 135 4.59 -8.47 4.94
N CYS A 136 4.35 -7.44 5.74
CA CYS A 136 5.37 -6.51 6.20
C CYS A 136 6.31 -7.18 7.22
N ASP A 137 7.64 -6.98 7.07
CA ASP A 137 8.63 -7.57 7.98
C ASP A 137 8.52 -7.04 9.43
N ARG A 138 7.99 -5.82 9.62
CA ARG A 138 7.78 -5.23 10.96
C ARG A 138 6.42 -5.53 11.56
N ARG A 139 5.46 -5.92 10.72
CA ARG A 139 4.09 -6.22 11.13
C ARG A 139 3.70 -7.54 10.49
N PRO A 140 4.31 -8.65 10.95
CA PRO A 140 3.99 -9.98 10.42
C PRO A 140 2.50 -10.28 10.65
N LEU A 141 1.98 -11.24 9.90
CA LEU A 141 0.54 -11.50 9.88
C LEU A 141 -0.06 -11.75 11.26
N THR A 142 0.61 -12.53 12.11
CA THR A 142 0.14 -12.81 13.48
C THR A 142 0.01 -11.54 14.33
N LEU A 143 0.96 -10.61 14.21
CA LEU A 143 0.90 -9.32 14.89
C LEU A 143 -0.20 -8.43 14.30
N LEU A 144 -0.31 -8.39 12.96
CA LEU A 144 -1.38 -7.66 12.27
C LEU A 144 -2.76 -8.13 12.74
N LEU A 145 -2.99 -9.44 12.78
CA LEU A 145 -4.26 -10.02 13.23
C LEU A 145 -4.58 -9.67 14.69
N ALA A 146 -3.58 -9.68 15.57
CA ALA A 146 -3.76 -9.34 16.99
C ALA A 146 -4.07 -7.85 17.23
N GLU A 147 -3.66 -6.96 16.32
CA GLU A 147 -3.85 -5.51 16.44
C GLU A 147 -5.13 -5.01 15.76
N LEU A 148 -5.78 -5.84 14.95
CA LEU A 148 -7.01 -5.44 14.28
C LEU A 148 -8.16 -5.37 15.28
N PRO A 149 -9.02 -4.35 15.18
CA PRO A 149 -10.14 -4.21 16.09
C PRO A 149 -11.12 -5.35 15.86
N HIS A 150 -11.40 -6.13 16.90
CA HIS A 150 -12.46 -7.13 16.87
C HIS A 150 -13.79 -6.42 16.63
N THR A 151 -14.49 -6.79 15.55
CA THR A 151 -15.89 -6.44 15.37
C THR A 151 -16.70 -7.22 16.41
N LEU A 152 -17.25 -6.48 17.39
CA LEU A 152 -18.18 -6.98 18.40
C LEU A 152 -19.55 -7.32 17.80
#